data_AF-A0A2V7XJK3-F1
#
_entry.id   AF-A0A2V7XJK3-F1
#
_cell.length_a   1.000
_cell.length_b   1.000
_cell.length_c   1.000
_cell.angle_alpha   90.00
_cell.angle_beta   90.00
_cell.angle_gamma   90.00
#
_symmetry.space_group_name_H-M   'P 1'
#
loop_
_entity.id
_entity.type
_entity.pdbx_description
1 polymer ?
#
loop_
_entity_poly.entity_id
_entity_poly.type
_entity_poly.pdbx_seq_one_letter_code
_entity_poly.pdbx_strand_id
1 'polypeptide(L)'
;MTASDSLLTSSDDVTVVVNRPPVANAGPDVTITLPNLASLNGSVADDGVSVLTTTWSKVSGPGTVTFTNPNVAATTASFSIAGDYTVRLTANDTLSTASDDAVIHVFEPSQPPAVAITAPPDGSDVTAPVDVSGSVDKGAWKLEYALQNGDGSANNWITLATGTAPTNGVLGRLDPTILLNGIYSLRLSATDTSNQTSSALSSVVVSRSMKIGAFTLTFHDLTTTAATSASAISASAGTSS
;
A
#
# COMPACT_ATOMS: atom_id res chain seq x y z
N MET A 1 -6.16 -98.80 -39.48
CA MET A 1 -6.15 -97.33 -39.45
C MET A 1 -7.13 -96.90 -38.38
N THR A 2 -6.66 -96.43 -37.23
CA THR A 2 -7.50 -95.86 -36.17
C THR A 2 -7.23 -94.37 -36.13
N ALA A 3 -8.11 -93.57 -36.73
CA ALA A 3 -8.11 -92.13 -36.54
C ALA A 3 -8.88 -91.85 -35.24
N SER A 4 -8.18 -91.32 -34.24
CA SER A 4 -8.79 -90.64 -33.11
C SER A 4 -9.00 -89.20 -33.53
N ASP A 5 -10.20 -88.65 -33.35
CA ASP A 5 -10.36 -87.21 -33.25
C ASP A 5 -10.99 -86.92 -31.90
N SER A 6 -10.11 -86.81 -30.91
CA SER A 6 -10.44 -86.30 -29.60
C SER A 6 -10.76 -84.82 -29.76
N LEU A 7 -12.07 -84.54 -29.80
CA LEU A 7 -12.73 -83.24 -29.70
C LEU A 7 -11.84 -82.18 -29.02
N LEU A 8 -11.30 -81.27 -29.82
CA LEU A 8 -10.82 -79.98 -29.32
C LEU A 8 -12.04 -79.08 -29.09
N THR A 9 -12.37 -78.81 -27.84
CA THR A 9 -13.23 -77.67 -27.51
C THR A 9 -12.36 -76.45 -27.25
N SER A 10 -12.50 -75.42 -28.09
CA SER A 10 -11.94 -74.09 -27.85
C SER A 10 -12.97 -73.27 -27.06
N SER A 11 -12.60 -72.78 -25.89
CA SER A 11 -13.35 -71.73 -25.18
C SER A 11 -12.62 -70.41 -25.34
N ASP A 12 -13.37 -69.33 -25.54
CA ASP A 12 -12.88 -67.96 -25.50
C ASP A 12 -13.53 -67.27 -24.30
N ASP A 13 -12.73 -66.65 -23.46
CA ASP A 13 -13.22 -65.93 -22.27
C ASP A 13 -13.46 -64.47 -22.64
N VAL A 14 -14.73 -64.06 -22.66
CA VAL A 14 -15.10 -62.64 -22.80
C VAL A 14 -15.01 -61.98 -21.43
N THR A 15 -14.06 -61.06 -21.28
CA THR A 15 -13.98 -60.20 -20.09
C THR A 15 -14.80 -58.92 -20.32
N VAL A 16 -15.85 -58.72 -19.52
CA VAL A 16 -16.65 -57.48 -19.53
C VAL A 16 -16.13 -56.57 -18.42
N VAL A 17 -15.60 -55.41 -18.79
CA VAL A 17 -15.16 -54.38 -17.83
C VAL A 17 -16.27 -53.34 -17.68
N VAL A 18 -16.66 -53.05 -16.43
CA VAL A 18 -17.73 -52.09 -16.10
C VAL A 18 -17.10 -50.80 -15.60
N ASN A 19 -17.46 -49.68 -16.23
CA ASN A 19 -16.98 -48.34 -15.86
C ASN A 19 -17.56 -47.88 -14.51
N ARG A 20 -16.72 -47.26 -13.68
CA ARG A 20 -17.10 -46.52 -12.47
C ARG A 20 -16.88 -45.03 -12.72
N PRO A 21 -17.76 -44.14 -12.20
CA PRO A 21 -17.54 -42.71 -12.33
C PRO A 21 -16.20 -42.28 -11.73
N PRO A 22 -15.55 -41.23 -12.27
CA PRO A 22 -14.34 -40.70 -11.70
C PRO A 22 -14.62 -40.04 -10.34
N VAL A 23 -13.56 -39.78 -9.59
CA VAL A 23 -13.59 -39.01 -8.35
C VAL A 23 -12.82 -37.72 -8.59
N ALA A 24 -13.42 -36.59 -8.23
CA ALA A 24 -12.76 -35.28 -8.19
C ALA A 24 -12.69 -34.81 -6.74
N ASN A 25 -11.58 -34.20 -6.37
CA ASN A 25 -11.40 -33.53 -5.08
C ASN A 25 -10.69 -32.19 -5.34
N ALA A 26 -11.37 -31.08 -5.07
CA ALA A 26 -10.90 -29.73 -5.32
C ALA A 26 -9.81 -29.29 -4.32
N GLY A 27 -9.63 -30.03 -3.24
CA GLY A 27 -8.74 -29.69 -2.13
C GLY A 27 -9.43 -28.80 -1.10
N PRO A 28 -8.71 -28.38 -0.05
CA PRO A 28 -9.25 -27.52 0.99
C PRO A 28 -9.47 -26.08 0.48
N ASP A 29 -10.29 -25.33 1.23
CA ASP A 29 -10.46 -23.90 1.03
C ASP A 29 -9.13 -23.14 1.18
N VAL A 30 -8.97 -22.06 0.42
CA VAL A 30 -7.73 -21.28 0.36
C VAL A 30 -8.00 -19.83 0.75
N THR A 31 -7.12 -19.26 1.56
CA THR A 31 -7.12 -17.82 1.84
C THR A 31 -5.89 -17.16 1.23
N ILE A 32 -6.09 -16.08 0.47
CA ILE A 32 -5.01 -15.27 -0.10
C ILE A 32 -5.30 -13.78 0.10
N THR A 33 -4.23 -13.00 -0.03
CA THR A 33 -4.30 -11.53 -0.14
C THR A 33 -3.74 -11.15 -1.50
N LEU A 34 -4.42 -10.25 -2.22
CA LEU A 34 -3.95 -9.79 -3.52
C LEU A 34 -2.55 -9.15 -3.41
N PRO A 35 -1.68 -9.33 -4.41
CA PRO A 35 -1.89 -10.02 -5.69
C PRO A 35 -1.46 -11.51 -5.68
N ASN A 36 -1.34 -12.15 -4.51
CA ASN A 36 -0.87 -13.53 -4.42
C ASN A 36 -1.78 -14.49 -5.20
N LEU A 37 -1.19 -15.53 -5.79
CA LEU A 37 -1.93 -16.62 -6.43
C LEU A 37 -2.44 -17.62 -5.39
N ALA A 38 -3.63 -18.17 -5.60
CA ALA A 38 -4.09 -19.32 -4.83
C ALA A 38 -3.45 -20.60 -5.38
N SER A 39 -2.91 -21.45 -4.50
CA SER A 39 -2.45 -22.79 -4.83
C SER A 39 -3.63 -23.76 -4.73
N LEU A 40 -4.08 -24.29 -5.86
CA LEU A 40 -5.17 -25.25 -5.93
C LEU A 40 -4.58 -26.65 -5.99
N ASN A 41 -4.70 -27.40 -4.90
CA ASN A 41 -4.11 -28.73 -4.76
C ASN A 41 -5.16 -29.81 -5.00
N GLY A 42 -5.79 -29.77 -6.18
CA GLY A 42 -6.82 -30.72 -6.56
C GLY A 42 -6.26 -32.08 -6.96
N SER A 43 -7.13 -33.10 -6.95
CA SER A 43 -6.81 -34.44 -7.42
C SER A 43 -8.00 -35.08 -8.14
N VAL A 44 -7.69 -35.96 -9.10
CA VAL A 44 -8.68 -36.78 -9.81
C VAL A 44 -8.23 -38.23 -9.83
N ALA A 45 -9.16 -39.16 -9.69
CA ALA A 45 -8.92 -40.59 -9.74
C ALA A 45 -10.02 -41.29 -10.53
N ASP A 46 -9.68 -42.37 -11.23
CA ASP A 46 -10.60 -43.13 -12.07
C ASP A 46 -10.16 -44.60 -12.15
N ASP A 47 -11.04 -45.49 -12.64
CA ASP A 47 -10.73 -46.91 -12.81
C ASP A 47 -9.90 -47.22 -14.07
N GLY A 48 -9.69 -46.22 -14.96
CA GLY A 48 -8.83 -46.32 -16.13
C GLY A 48 -9.47 -47.06 -17.30
N VAL A 49 -10.78 -47.30 -17.26
CA VAL A 49 -11.53 -47.93 -18.36
C VAL A 49 -11.66 -47.01 -19.56
N SER A 50 -11.60 -45.70 -19.32
CA SER A 50 -11.85 -44.67 -20.33
C SER A 50 -10.90 -43.46 -20.14
N VAL A 51 -10.94 -42.52 -21.09
CA VAL A 51 -9.99 -41.39 -21.08
C VAL A 51 -10.44 -40.35 -20.06
N LEU A 52 -9.66 -40.19 -18.99
CA LEU A 52 -9.90 -39.19 -17.97
C LEU A 52 -9.39 -37.80 -18.41
N THR A 53 -10.27 -36.81 -18.29
CA THR A 53 -9.97 -35.39 -18.44
C THR A 53 -10.36 -34.64 -17.16
N THR A 54 -9.71 -33.52 -16.92
CA THR A 54 -9.99 -32.65 -15.77
C THR A 54 -10.06 -31.21 -16.20
N THR A 55 -10.91 -30.41 -15.56
CA THR A 55 -10.96 -28.97 -15.80
C THR A 55 -11.38 -28.18 -14.56
N TRP A 56 -10.75 -27.03 -14.36
CA TRP A 56 -11.10 -26.04 -13.36
C TRP A 56 -12.00 -24.96 -13.96
N SER A 57 -13.00 -24.54 -13.20
CA SER A 57 -13.88 -23.43 -13.57
C SER A 57 -14.27 -22.59 -12.35
N LYS A 58 -14.65 -21.33 -12.59
CA LYS A 58 -15.27 -20.49 -11.57
C LYS A 58 -16.77 -20.77 -11.54
N VAL A 59 -17.30 -21.11 -10.36
CA VAL A 59 -18.75 -21.27 -10.12
C VAL A 59 -19.38 -19.93 -9.75
N SER A 60 -18.75 -19.20 -8.82
CA SER A 60 -19.28 -17.94 -8.29
C SER A 60 -18.15 -17.00 -7.84
N GLY A 61 -18.48 -15.74 -7.55
CA GLY A 61 -17.56 -14.74 -7.01
C GLY A 61 -17.58 -13.41 -7.78
N PRO A 62 -17.04 -12.33 -7.22
CA PRO A 62 -17.27 -10.98 -7.73
C PRO A 62 -16.43 -10.62 -8.96
N GLY A 63 -15.24 -11.23 -9.14
CA GLY A 63 -14.29 -10.89 -10.21
C GLY A 63 -13.96 -12.00 -11.19
N THR A 64 -12.99 -11.77 -12.07
CA THR A 64 -12.42 -12.80 -12.95
C THR A 64 -11.47 -13.71 -12.17
N VAL A 65 -11.52 -15.01 -12.47
CA VAL A 65 -10.56 -16.03 -12.02
C VAL A 65 -9.78 -16.50 -13.25
N THR A 66 -8.45 -16.46 -13.18
CA THR A 66 -7.58 -16.97 -14.24
C THR A 66 -6.74 -18.11 -13.71
N PHE A 67 -6.98 -19.32 -14.21
CA PHE A 67 -6.19 -20.51 -13.89
C PHE A 67 -4.93 -20.54 -14.76
N THR A 68 -3.76 -20.81 -14.17
CA THR A 68 -2.51 -20.95 -14.94
C THR A 68 -2.59 -22.09 -15.94
N ASN A 69 -3.15 -23.23 -15.51
CA ASN A 69 -3.62 -24.26 -16.43
C ASN A 69 -4.91 -24.87 -15.84
N PRO A 70 -6.08 -24.64 -16.45
CA PRO A 70 -7.33 -25.19 -15.94
C PRO A 70 -7.42 -26.71 -16.08
N ASN A 71 -6.63 -27.33 -16.97
CA ASN A 71 -6.72 -28.77 -17.24
C ASN A 71 -5.73 -29.62 -16.43
N VAL A 72 -5.14 -29.04 -15.38
CA VAL A 72 -4.29 -29.75 -14.41
C VAL A 72 -4.90 -29.61 -13.03
N ALA A 73 -5.14 -30.72 -12.34
CA ALA A 73 -5.81 -30.74 -11.05
C ALA A 73 -5.03 -29.92 -9.98
N ALA A 74 -3.70 -30.07 -9.95
CA ALA A 74 -2.80 -29.24 -9.15
C ALA A 74 -2.30 -28.03 -9.97
N THR A 75 -2.82 -26.84 -9.68
CA THR A 75 -2.56 -25.62 -10.47
C THR A 75 -2.59 -24.38 -9.59
N THR A 76 -2.42 -23.20 -10.18
CA THR A 76 -2.61 -21.92 -9.48
C THR A 76 -3.69 -21.08 -10.16
N ALA A 77 -4.30 -20.18 -9.39
CA ALA A 77 -5.30 -19.23 -9.88
C ALA A 77 -5.02 -17.80 -9.40
N SER A 78 -5.25 -16.82 -10.27
CA SER A 78 -5.27 -15.40 -9.93
C SER A 78 -6.70 -14.85 -9.91
N PHE A 79 -6.91 -13.78 -9.13
CA PHE A 79 -8.20 -13.15 -8.90
C PHE A 79 -8.09 -11.65 -9.14
N SER A 80 -9.08 -11.06 -9.82
CA SER A 80 -9.03 -9.64 -10.18
C SER A 80 -9.41 -8.67 -9.05
N ILE A 81 -10.24 -9.10 -8.10
CA ILE A 81 -10.74 -8.29 -6.98
C ILE A 81 -10.96 -9.17 -5.75
N ALA A 82 -10.88 -8.57 -4.57
CA ALA A 82 -11.19 -9.24 -3.32
C ALA A 82 -12.66 -9.71 -3.23
N GLY A 83 -12.88 -10.74 -2.42
CA GLY A 83 -14.16 -11.37 -2.15
C GLY A 83 -14.06 -12.89 -2.10
N ASP A 84 -15.19 -13.53 -1.83
CA ASP A 84 -15.29 -15.00 -1.78
C ASP A 84 -15.63 -15.55 -3.17
N TYR A 85 -14.92 -16.60 -3.55
CA TYR A 85 -15.10 -17.32 -4.82
C TYR A 85 -15.37 -18.79 -4.54
N THR A 86 -16.22 -19.41 -5.35
CA THR A 86 -16.30 -20.86 -5.44
C THR A 86 -15.69 -21.29 -6.77
N VAL A 87 -14.68 -22.16 -6.71
CA VAL A 87 -14.06 -22.78 -7.90
C VAL A 87 -14.33 -24.27 -7.89
N ARG A 88 -14.47 -24.87 -9.08
CA ARG A 88 -14.87 -26.26 -9.27
C ARG A 88 -13.82 -27.03 -10.05
N LEU A 89 -13.40 -28.17 -9.52
CA LEU A 89 -12.67 -29.19 -10.25
C LEU A 89 -13.67 -30.21 -10.80
N THR A 90 -13.65 -30.44 -12.11
CA THR A 90 -14.49 -31.44 -12.77
C THR A 90 -13.62 -32.51 -13.40
N ALA A 91 -13.91 -33.78 -13.12
CA ALA A 91 -13.32 -34.95 -13.75
C ALA A 91 -14.35 -35.60 -14.70
N ASN A 92 -13.94 -35.91 -15.93
CA ASN A 92 -14.79 -36.53 -16.94
C ASN A 92 -14.02 -37.66 -17.63
N ASP A 93 -14.57 -38.87 -17.60
CA ASP A 93 -14.00 -40.09 -18.17
C ASP A 93 -14.68 -40.46 -19.53
N THR A 94 -15.32 -39.50 -20.21
CA THR A 94 -16.18 -39.70 -21.40
C THR A 94 -17.51 -40.44 -21.17
N LEU A 95 -17.66 -41.21 -20.09
CA LEU A 95 -18.86 -42.00 -19.78
C LEU A 95 -19.65 -41.45 -18.59
N SER A 96 -19.00 -40.66 -17.75
CA SER A 96 -19.45 -40.15 -16.47
C SER A 96 -18.70 -38.86 -16.12
N THR A 97 -19.21 -38.13 -15.12
CA THR A 97 -18.60 -36.88 -14.67
C THR A 97 -18.79 -36.76 -13.16
N ALA A 98 -17.75 -36.30 -12.48
CA ALA A 98 -17.77 -35.93 -11.08
C ALA A 98 -17.16 -34.56 -10.90
N SER A 99 -17.60 -33.83 -9.89
CA SER A 99 -17.05 -32.52 -9.58
C SER A 99 -17.01 -32.28 -8.08
N ASP A 100 -16.09 -31.44 -7.67
CA ASP A 100 -15.97 -30.95 -6.30
C ASP A 100 -15.64 -29.45 -6.30
N ASP A 101 -16.06 -28.76 -5.25
CA ASP A 101 -15.97 -27.31 -5.11
C ASP A 101 -15.04 -26.93 -3.97
N ALA A 102 -14.24 -25.87 -4.16
CA ALA A 102 -13.44 -25.25 -3.10
C ALA A 102 -13.77 -23.76 -3.00
N VAL A 103 -13.76 -23.23 -1.77
CA VAL A 103 -13.96 -21.80 -1.50
C VAL A 103 -12.61 -21.10 -1.41
N ILE A 104 -12.48 -19.97 -2.09
CA ILE A 104 -11.29 -19.12 -2.06
C ILE A 104 -11.67 -17.77 -1.46
N HIS A 105 -11.09 -17.47 -0.30
CA HIS A 105 -11.21 -16.18 0.37
C HIS A 105 -10.09 -15.25 -0.10
N VAL A 106 -10.46 -14.19 -0.84
CA VAL A 106 -9.50 -13.23 -1.40
C VAL A 106 -9.63 -11.89 -0.69
N PHE A 107 -8.58 -11.44 -0.02
CA PHE A 107 -8.56 -10.16 0.69
C PHE A 107 -7.77 -9.09 -0.08
N GLU A 108 -8.15 -7.83 0.09
CA GLU A 108 -7.30 -6.69 -0.30
C GLU A 108 -6.08 -6.59 0.64
N PRO A 109 -4.93 -6.12 0.16
CA PRO A 109 -3.81 -5.82 1.04
C PRO A 109 -4.21 -4.75 2.05
N SER A 110 -3.71 -4.86 3.28
CA SER A 110 -3.89 -3.82 4.27
C SER A 110 -3.27 -2.51 3.75
N GLN A 111 -4.03 -1.42 3.77
CA GLN A 111 -3.53 -0.10 3.42
C GLN A 111 -3.05 0.64 4.67
N PRO A 112 -2.05 1.53 4.61
CA PRO A 112 -1.67 2.35 5.75
C PRO A 112 -2.80 3.33 6.13
N PRO A 113 -2.73 4.00 7.30
CA PRO A 113 -3.68 5.05 7.66
C PRO A 113 -3.75 6.18 6.62
N ALA A 114 -4.94 6.69 6.35
CA ALA A 114 -5.14 7.95 5.64
C ALA A 114 -5.08 9.12 6.62
N VAL A 115 -4.14 10.04 6.39
CA VAL A 115 -3.93 11.23 7.22
C VAL A 115 -3.90 12.49 6.36
N ALA A 116 -4.47 13.57 6.88
CA ALA A 116 -4.40 14.89 6.24
C ALA A 116 -4.37 16.00 7.30
N ILE A 117 -3.60 17.06 7.02
CA ILE A 117 -3.72 18.34 7.72
C ILE A 117 -4.54 19.26 6.81
N THR A 118 -5.62 19.81 7.32
CA THR A 118 -6.55 20.65 6.56
C THR A 118 -6.47 22.12 6.95
N ALA A 119 -6.02 22.41 8.18
CA ALA A 119 -5.77 23.76 8.63
C ALA A 119 -4.64 23.79 9.67
N PRO A 120 -3.87 24.89 9.78
CA PRO A 120 -3.84 26.00 8.82
C PRO A 120 -3.33 25.57 7.42
N PRO A 121 -3.72 26.26 6.34
CA PRO A 121 -3.19 26.00 5.00
C PRO A 121 -1.67 26.16 4.94
N ASP A 122 -1.04 25.45 4.00
CA ASP A 122 0.41 25.55 3.78
C ASP A 122 0.85 26.99 3.47
N GLY A 123 1.90 27.43 4.17
CA GLY A 123 2.48 28.76 4.07
C GLY A 123 1.76 29.83 4.89
N SER A 124 0.75 29.50 5.69
CA SER A 124 0.00 30.50 6.46
C SER A 124 0.87 31.24 7.47
N ASP A 125 0.66 32.56 7.58
CA ASP A 125 1.22 33.39 8.66
C ASP A 125 0.45 33.17 9.97
N VAL A 126 1.15 32.71 11.01
CA VAL A 126 0.60 32.45 12.34
C VAL A 126 1.15 33.48 13.32
N THR A 127 0.33 34.49 13.61
CA THR A 127 0.66 35.61 14.52
C THR A 127 -0.08 35.54 15.86
N ALA A 128 -1.09 34.67 15.97
CA ALA A 128 -1.88 34.39 17.16
C ALA A 128 -2.16 32.88 17.28
N PRO A 129 -2.58 32.37 18.45
CA PRO A 129 -2.86 30.95 18.61
C PRO A 129 -3.89 30.42 17.61
N VAL A 130 -3.54 29.38 16.86
CA VAL A 130 -4.33 28.82 15.76
C VAL A 130 -4.64 27.35 15.98
N ASP A 131 -5.86 26.94 15.61
CA ASP A 131 -6.24 25.53 15.64
C ASP A 131 -5.61 24.79 14.47
N VAL A 132 -5.00 23.65 14.75
CA VAL A 132 -4.51 22.70 13.75
C VAL A 132 -5.58 21.65 13.57
N SER A 133 -6.17 21.62 12.38
CA SER A 133 -7.21 20.67 12.01
C SER A 133 -6.71 19.66 10.99
N GLY A 134 -7.27 18.46 11.05
CA GLY A 134 -6.93 17.38 10.14
C GLY A 134 -7.84 16.18 10.31
N SER A 135 -7.54 15.12 9.55
CA SER A 135 -8.27 13.86 9.59
C SER A 135 -7.33 12.67 9.73
N VAL A 136 -7.75 11.66 10.48
CA VAL A 136 -7.11 10.35 10.58
C VAL A 136 -8.21 9.29 10.54
N ASP A 137 -8.12 8.32 9.64
CA ASP A 137 -9.14 7.27 9.46
C ASP A 137 -9.01 6.11 10.47
N LYS A 138 -7.78 5.67 10.77
CA LYS A 138 -7.50 4.52 11.65
C LYS A 138 -6.15 4.64 12.37
N GLY A 139 -6.01 3.89 13.46
CA GLY A 139 -4.77 3.81 14.24
C GLY A 139 -4.62 4.88 15.32
N ALA A 140 -3.48 4.82 16.02
CA ALA A 140 -3.06 5.86 16.95
C ALA A 140 -2.34 6.97 16.18
N TRP A 141 -2.57 8.23 16.55
CA TRP A 141 -1.99 9.37 15.87
C TRP A 141 -1.24 10.31 16.81
N LYS A 142 -0.29 11.05 16.22
CA LYS A 142 0.45 12.13 16.86
C LYS A 142 0.54 13.33 15.92
N LEU A 143 0.30 14.50 16.47
CA LEU A 143 0.54 15.79 15.82
C LEU A 143 1.79 16.41 16.45
N GLU A 144 2.75 16.76 15.61
CA GLU A 144 4.04 17.30 16.01
C GLU A 144 4.36 18.57 15.21
N TYR A 145 5.23 19.42 15.75
CA TYR A 145 5.76 20.58 15.05
C TYR A 145 7.27 20.73 15.26
N ALA A 146 7.95 21.38 14.33
CA ALA A 146 9.38 21.62 14.39
C ALA A 146 9.75 22.90 13.61
N LEU A 147 10.70 23.69 14.13
CA LEU A 147 11.28 24.80 13.39
C LEU A 147 12.09 24.23 12.21
N GLN A 148 11.91 24.79 11.02
CA GLN A 148 12.68 24.41 9.84
C GLN A 148 14.10 24.99 9.90
N ASN A 149 15.04 24.21 9.40
CA ASN A 149 16.39 24.65 9.10
C ASN A 149 16.42 25.49 7.81
N GLY A 150 17.55 26.12 7.52
CA GLY A 150 17.71 26.93 6.30
C GLY A 150 17.54 26.15 4.98
N ASP A 151 17.55 24.83 5.02
CA ASP A 151 17.31 23.92 3.89
C ASP A 151 15.86 23.40 3.81
N GLY A 152 14.97 23.88 4.69
CA GLY A 152 13.57 23.45 4.77
C GLY A 152 13.35 22.13 5.53
N SER A 153 14.41 21.46 5.98
CA SER A 153 14.30 20.23 6.79
C SER A 153 13.85 20.55 8.22
N ALA A 154 13.19 19.57 8.86
CA ALA A 154 12.73 19.68 10.24
C ALA A 154 13.12 18.42 11.03
N ASN A 155 13.96 18.58 12.06
CA ASN A 155 14.58 17.45 12.76
C ASN A 155 14.18 17.34 14.23
N ASN A 156 13.95 18.47 14.92
CA ASN A 156 13.60 18.50 16.35
C ASN A 156 12.09 18.62 16.56
N TRP A 157 11.39 17.49 16.44
CA TRP A 157 9.94 17.42 16.53
C TRP A 157 9.44 17.45 17.97
N ILE A 158 8.51 18.36 18.25
CA ILE A 158 7.82 18.50 19.52
C ILE A 158 6.37 18.05 19.34
N THR A 159 5.90 17.17 20.22
CA THR A 159 4.51 16.70 20.19
C THR A 159 3.57 17.79 20.68
N LEU A 160 2.59 18.13 19.83
CA LEU A 160 1.51 19.05 20.15
C LEU A 160 0.31 18.31 20.74
N ALA A 161 -0.04 17.17 20.15
CA ALA A 161 -1.18 16.36 20.56
C ALA A 161 -1.00 14.90 20.13
N THR A 162 -1.74 14.00 20.78
CA THR A 162 -1.87 12.60 20.40
C THR A 162 -3.32 12.17 20.55
N GLY A 163 -3.68 11.07 19.91
CA GLY A 163 -5.00 10.50 20.06
C GLY A 163 -5.17 9.19 19.30
N THR A 164 -6.44 8.79 19.15
CA THR A 164 -6.84 7.62 18.38
C THR A 164 -7.86 8.04 17.32
N ALA A 165 -7.84 7.33 16.19
CA ALA A 165 -8.76 7.52 15.09
C ALA A 165 -10.05 6.66 15.27
N PRO A 166 -11.15 6.96 14.55
CA PRO A 166 -11.30 8.02 13.56
C PRO A 166 -11.38 9.42 14.20
N THR A 167 -10.80 10.42 13.55
CA THR A 167 -10.97 11.83 13.91
C THR A 167 -10.97 12.71 12.67
N ASN A 168 -11.75 13.79 12.72
CA ASN A 168 -11.80 14.82 11.69
C ASN A 168 -12.20 16.16 12.33
N GLY A 169 -11.35 17.17 12.22
CA GLY A 169 -11.54 18.48 12.86
C GLY A 169 -10.30 18.93 13.61
N VAL A 170 -10.49 19.69 14.69
CA VAL A 170 -9.37 20.25 15.48
C VAL A 170 -8.64 19.13 16.23
N LEU A 171 -7.35 18.99 15.96
CA LEU A 171 -6.46 17.99 16.57
C LEU A 171 -5.60 18.58 17.70
N GLY A 172 -5.32 19.88 17.63
CA GLY A 172 -4.54 20.61 18.63
C GLY A 172 -4.50 22.09 18.33
N ARG A 173 -3.85 22.88 19.21
CA ARG A 173 -3.74 24.33 19.05
C ARG A 173 -2.28 24.76 19.13
N LEU A 174 -1.79 25.41 18.08
CA LEU A 174 -0.43 25.93 18.02
C LEU A 174 -0.40 27.34 18.60
N ASP A 175 0.37 27.56 19.65
CA ASP A 175 0.56 28.88 20.26
C ASP A 175 1.90 29.48 19.82
N PRO A 176 1.91 30.55 19.00
CA PRO A 176 3.14 31.17 18.51
C PRO A 176 3.88 32.00 19.57
N THR A 177 3.27 32.32 20.71
CA THR A 177 3.87 33.24 21.71
C THR A 177 5.13 32.68 22.35
N ILE A 178 5.21 31.35 22.45
CA ILE A 178 6.34 30.60 23.01
C ILE A 178 7.35 30.15 21.95
N LEU A 179 7.11 30.46 20.67
CA LEU A 179 7.92 30.02 19.56
C LEU A 179 8.92 31.09 19.09
N LEU A 180 10.01 30.64 18.47
CA LEU A 180 10.91 31.52 17.74
C LEU A 180 10.22 31.96 16.45
N ASN A 181 10.70 33.06 15.85
CA ASN A 181 10.21 33.43 14.53
C ASN A 181 10.88 32.54 13.49
N GLY A 182 10.12 32.13 12.48
CA GLY A 182 10.63 31.29 11.41
C GLY A 182 9.53 30.41 10.83
N ILE A 183 9.93 29.56 9.89
CA ILE A 183 9.02 28.61 9.26
C ILE A 183 8.99 27.35 10.12
N TYR A 184 7.80 26.90 10.49
CA TYR A 184 7.57 25.67 11.22
C TYR A 184 6.91 24.64 10.31
N SER A 185 7.38 23.40 10.39
CA SER A 185 6.69 22.24 9.84
C SER A 185 5.76 21.65 10.89
N LEU A 186 4.51 21.38 10.51
CA LEU A 186 3.56 20.54 11.21
C LEU A 186 3.60 19.14 10.59
N ARG A 187 3.57 18.10 11.42
CA ARG A 187 3.49 16.70 11.01
C ARG A 187 2.39 15.99 11.75
N LEU A 188 1.42 15.47 11.02
CA LEU A 188 0.44 14.52 11.55
C LEU A 188 0.87 13.13 11.11
N SER A 189 1.14 12.24 12.06
CA SER A 189 1.49 10.85 11.80
C SER A 189 0.48 9.91 12.44
N ALA A 190 0.18 8.79 11.78
CA ALA A 190 -0.65 7.73 12.34
C ALA A 190 -0.01 6.36 12.14
N THR A 191 -0.33 5.42 13.03
CA THR A 191 0.13 4.04 13.01
C THR A 191 -1.05 3.11 13.30
N ASP A 192 -1.32 2.17 12.40
CA ASP A 192 -2.37 1.17 12.60
C ASP A 192 -1.89 -0.03 13.43
N THR A 193 -2.80 -0.97 13.71
CA THR A 193 -2.52 -2.20 14.46
C THR A 193 -1.61 -3.18 13.70
N SER A 194 -1.45 -2.99 12.40
CA SER A 194 -0.54 -3.75 11.53
C SER A 194 0.83 -3.06 11.40
N ASN A 195 1.11 -2.04 12.23
CA ASN A 195 2.32 -1.21 12.21
C ASN A 195 2.57 -0.45 10.90
N GLN A 196 1.55 -0.28 10.07
CA GLN A 196 1.65 0.58 8.90
C GLN A 196 1.54 2.04 9.34
N THR A 197 2.35 2.90 8.73
CA THR A 197 2.44 4.30 9.11
C THR A 197 2.21 5.21 7.91
N SER A 198 1.62 6.37 8.18
CA SER A 198 1.49 7.46 7.22
C SER A 198 1.75 8.79 7.91
N SER A 199 2.15 9.79 7.13
CA SER A 199 2.31 11.16 7.61
C SER A 199 1.85 12.19 6.61
N ALA A 200 1.22 13.26 7.11
CA ALA A 200 0.97 14.49 6.37
C ALA A 200 1.83 15.62 6.94
N LEU A 201 2.31 16.51 6.07
CA LEU A 201 3.08 17.69 6.43
C LEU A 201 2.34 18.96 6.02
N SER A 202 2.56 20.02 6.78
CA SER A 202 2.13 21.38 6.46
C SER A 202 3.18 22.37 6.96
N SER A 203 3.37 23.50 6.30
CA SER A 203 4.30 24.55 6.76
C SER A 203 3.54 25.80 7.17
N VAL A 204 3.99 26.46 8.24
CA VAL A 204 3.44 27.75 8.69
C VAL A 204 4.57 28.72 9.00
N VAL A 205 4.34 30.01 8.76
CA VAL A 205 5.28 31.08 9.08
C VAL A 205 4.90 31.69 10.42
N VAL A 206 5.74 31.51 11.42
CA VAL A 206 5.55 32.15 12.73
C VAL A 206 6.25 33.51 12.71
N SER A 207 5.44 34.57 12.71
CA SER A 207 5.89 35.96 12.70
C SER A 207 5.27 36.72 13.89
N ARG A 208 5.93 37.79 14.36
CA ARG A 208 5.50 38.51 15.56
C ARG A 208 4.76 39.79 15.23
N SER A 209 3.65 40.00 15.93
CA SER A 209 3.20 41.33 16.37
C SER A 209 3.28 41.52 17.90
N MET A 210 3.69 40.52 18.69
CA MET A 210 3.93 40.67 20.15
C MET A 210 5.19 39.93 20.61
N LYS A 211 6.31 40.65 20.75
CA LYS A 211 7.38 40.29 21.69
C LYS A 211 7.33 41.31 22.81
N ILE A 212 6.62 41.01 23.91
CA ILE A 212 6.82 41.78 25.14
C ILE A 212 8.14 41.28 25.73
N GLY A 213 9.18 42.09 25.62
CA GLY A 213 10.50 41.84 26.19
C GLY A 213 11.47 42.88 25.65
N ALA A 214 11.96 43.75 26.53
CA ALA A 214 12.87 44.83 26.18
C ALA A 214 14.11 44.30 25.45
N PHE A 215 14.29 44.67 24.17
CA PHE A 215 15.55 44.48 23.47
C PHE A 215 16.37 45.76 23.59
N THR A 216 17.51 45.70 24.28
CA THR A 216 18.58 46.68 24.12
C THR A 216 19.45 46.22 22.96
N LEU A 217 19.43 46.96 21.86
CA LEU A 217 20.36 46.76 20.75
C LEU A 217 21.65 47.54 21.05
N THR A 218 22.75 46.85 21.33
CA THR A 218 24.09 47.48 21.32
C THR A 218 24.75 47.19 19.98
N PHE A 219 24.95 48.23 19.18
CA PHE A 219 25.76 48.16 17.96
C PHE A 219 27.23 48.43 18.32
N HIS A 220 28.14 47.57 17.85
CA HIS A 220 29.56 47.92 17.75
C HIS A 220 29.77 48.50 16.35
N ASP A 221 30.06 49.79 16.27
CA ASP A 221 30.40 50.43 15.01
C ASP A 221 31.80 49.96 14.56
N LEU A 222 31.92 49.59 13.29
CA LEU A 222 33.17 49.10 12.70
C LEU A 222 33.74 50.23 11.84
N THR A 223 34.72 50.95 12.37
CA THR A 223 35.39 52.04 11.63
C THR A 223 36.29 51.47 10.53
N THR A 224 35.92 51.65 9.26
CA THR A 224 36.78 51.34 8.11
C THR A 224 37.45 52.60 7.58
N THR A 225 38.78 52.67 7.64
CA THR A 225 39.57 53.76 7.06
C THR A 225 39.68 53.60 5.54
N ALA A 226 39.17 54.57 4.78
CA ALA A 226 39.27 54.59 3.31
C ALA A 226 40.66 55.06 2.86
N ALA A 227 41.34 54.27 2.02
CA ALA A 227 42.57 54.68 1.34
C ALA A 227 42.23 55.39 0.02
N THR A 228 42.63 56.65 -0.11
CA THR A 228 42.49 57.47 -1.31
C THR A 228 43.64 57.19 -2.29
N SER A 229 43.34 56.77 -3.53
CA SER A 229 44.25 56.89 -4.67
C SER A 229 43.70 57.92 -5.65
N ALA A 230 44.42 59.03 -5.81
CA ALA A 230 44.08 60.10 -6.73
C ALA A 230 44.62 59.80 -8.13
N SER A 231 43.77 59.92 -9.15
CA SER A 231 44.16 60.00 -10.55
C SER A 231 43.63 61.32 -11.08
N ALA A 232 44.52 62.26 -11.43
CA ALA A 232 44.15 63.57 -11.94
C ALA A 232 44.51 63.66 -13.43
N ILE A 233 43.49 63.94 -14.25
CA ILE A 233 43.63 64.46 -15.62
C ILE A 233 42.76 65.71 -15.68
N SER A 234 43.34 66.87 -16.03
CA SER A 234 42.71 67.86 -16.93
C SER A 234 43.65 69.02 -17.28
N ALA A 235 43.33 69.61 -18.44
CA ALA A 235 44.14 70.43 -19.33
C ALA A 235 44.23 71.96 -19.04
N SER A 236 45.05 72.58 -19.89
CA SER A 236 45.47 73.99 -20.12
C SER A 236 44.49 75.17 -19.96
N ALA A 237 45.02 76.33 -19.57
CA ALA A 237 44.92 77.62 -20.30
C ALA A 237 45.90 78.66 -19.70
N GLY A 238 46.51 79.51 -20.54
CA GLY A 238 47.53 80.51 -20.14
C GLY A 238 46.99 81.93 -19.91
N THR A 239 47.90 82.89 -19.66
CA THR A 239 47.91 84.30 -20.13
C THR A 239 49.17 85.05 -19.65
N SER A 240 49.83 85.72 -20.61
CA SER A 240 50.56 87.00 -20.60
C SER A 240 51.16 87.61 -19.30
N SER A 241 52.45 87.93 -19.34
CA SER A 241 52.99 89.29 -19.60
C SER A 241 54.49 89.24 -19.84
#